data_AF-A0A7S3Z828-F1
#
_entry.id   AF-A0A7S3Z828-F1
#
_cell.length_a   1.000
_cell.length_b   1.000
_cell.length_c   1.000
_cell.angle_alpha   90.00
_cell.angle_beta   90.00
_cell.angle_gamma   90.00
#
_symmetry.space_group_name_H-M   'P 1'
#
loop_
_entity.id
_entity.type
_entity.pdbx_description
1 polymer ?
#
loop_
_entity_poly.entity_id
_entity_poly.type
_entity_poly.pdbx_seq_one_letter_code
_entity_poly.pdbx_strand_id
1 'polypeptide(L)'
;ANETGVLLDKKLSEDIPYNEYYEYYGPDFNLHITPSNMENHNTKSYMENTKIELFECLNSLPKPSVQFKQTPGRITEDKDDMKEPDPDTRISQADADKMVTDDREYYEDDKDQDRPTADMQIST
;
A
#
# COMPACT_ATOMS: atom_id res chain seq x y z
N ALA A 1 -3.23 12.71 -14.96
CA ALA A 1 -3.58 11.73 -16.01
C ALA A 1 -2.35 11.11 -16.67
N ASN A 2 -1.39 11.91 -17.18
CA ASN A 2 -0.22 11.37 -17.89
C ASN A 2 0.63 10.40 -17.06
N GLU A 3 1.00 10.76 -15.82
CA GLU A 3 1.79 9.88 -14.93
C GLU A 3 1.11 8.52 -14.67
N THR A 4 -0.21 8.51 -14.52
CA THR A 4 -1.01 7.27 -14.39
C THR A 4 -1.03 6.45 -15.69
N GLY A 5 -1.07 7.13 -16.85
CA GLY A 5 -0.94 6.48 -18.15
C GLY A 5 0.41 5.78 -18.30
N VAL A 6 1.50 6.44 -17.90
CA VAL A 6 2.86 5.85 -17.88
C VAL A 6 2.92 4.63 -16.97
N LEU A 7 2.32 4.68 -15.78
CA LEU A 7 2.28 3.55 -14.86
C LEU A 7 1.56 2.32 -15.45
N LEU A 8 0.52 2.56 -16.25
CA LEU A 8 -0.26 1.51 -16.91
C LEU A 8 0.29 1.11 -18.29
N ASP A 9 1.43 1.68 -18.70
CA ASP A 9 2.02 1.54 -20.04
C ASP A 9 1.04 1.87 -21.17
N LYS A 10 0.23 2.92 -20.96
CA LYS A 10 -0.78 3.39 -21.91
C LYS A 10 -0.45 4.79 -22.40
N LYS A 11 -0.34 4.92 -23.72
CA LYS A 11 -0.22 6.22 -24.38
C LYS A 11 -1.59 6.90 -24.42
N LEU A 12 -1.68 8.09 -23.82
CA LEU A 12 -2.89 8.93 -23.84
C LEU A 12 -2.89 9.83 -25.09
N SER A 13 -4.10 10.24 -25.51
CA SER A 13 -4.27 11.27 -26.54
C SER A 13 -3.86 12.63 -26.00
N GLU A 14 -3.43 13.53 -26.89
CA GLU A 14 -3.19 14.94 -26.54
C GLU A 14 -4.51 15.67 -26.31
N ASP A 15 -5.53 15.40 -27.13
CA ASP A 15 -6.87 15.96 -26.96
C ASP A 15 -7.55 15.43 -25.69
N ILE A 16 -8.06 16.33 -24.87
CA ILE A 16 -8.77 15.97 -23.64
C ILE A 16 -10.17 15.41 -24.00
N PRO A 17 -10.56 14.24 -23.49
CA PRO A 17 -11.91 13.73 -23.68
C PRO A 17 -12.93 14.51 -22.84
N TYR A 18 -14.15 14.63 -23.34
CA TYR A 18 -15.25 15.33 -22.66
C TYR A 18 -15.50 14.75 -21.26
N ASN A 19 -15.56 15.63 -20.27
CA ASN A 19 -15.85 15.34 -18.86
C ASN A 19 -16.48 16.58 -18.19
N GLU A 20 -16.99 16.43 -16.96
CA GLU A 20 -17.67 17.51 -16.23
C GLU A 20 -16.79 18.75 -15.95
N TYR A 21 -15.47 18.57 -15.99
CA TYR A 21 -14.47 19.62 -15.76
C TYR A 21 -13.79 20.08 -17.05
N TYR A 22 -14.31 19.70 -18.22
CA TYR A 22 -13.67 19.95 -19.52
C TYR A 22 -13.40 21.45 -19.76
N GLU A 23 -14.32 22.32 -19.32
CA GLU A 23 -14.21 23.77 -19.50
C GLU A 23 -13.01 24.40 -18.79
N TYR A 24 -12.48 23.77 -17.75
CA TYR A 24 -11.30 24.27 -17.03
C TYR A 24 -9.99 24.12 -17.81
N TYR A 25 -9.98 23.34 -18.90
CA TYR A 25 -8.80 23.11 -19.73
C TYR A 25 -8.71 24.03 -20.95
N GLY A 26 -9.63 25.00 -21.08
CA GLY A 26 -9.54 26.03 -22.10
C GLY A 26 -8.32 26.96 -21.90
N PRO A 27 -7.78 27.58 -22.96
CA PRO A 27 -8.33 27.66 -24.32
C PRO A 27 -7.94 26.50 -25.25
N ASP A 28 -6.87 25.76 -24.95
CA ASP A 28 -6.25 24.82 -25.91
C ASP A 28 -6.78 23.39 -25.79
N PHE A 29 -7.46 23.03 -24.68
CA PHE A 29 -8.05 21.70 -24.41
C PHE A 29 -7.09 20.51 -24.60
N ASN A 30 -5.78 20.77 -24.46
CA ASN A 30 -4.73 19.79 -24.61
C ASN A 30 -4.24 19.29 -23.24
N LEU A 31 -3.89 18.01 -23.19
CA LEU A 31 -3.30 17.37 -22.03
C LEU A 31 -1.88 17.88 -21.75
N HIS A 32 -1.15 18.26 -22.79
CA HIS A 32 0.21 18.79 -22.69
C HIS A 32 0.22 20.30 -22.54
N ILE A 33 1.08 20.78 -21.64
CA ILE A 33 1.30 22.22 -21.40
C ILE A 33 2.54 22.64 -22.16
N THR A 34 2.46 23.77 -22.87
CA THR A 34 3.61 24.38 -23.53
C THR A 34 4.54 25.03 -22.51
N PRO A 35 5.86 24.79 -22.56
CA PRO A 35 6.80 25.47 -21.68
C PRO A 35 6.75 26.99 -21.89
N SER A 36 6.87 27.75 -20.81
CA SER A 36 6.92 29.21 -20.89
C SER A 36 8.28 29.69 -21.40
N ASN A 37 8.33 30.93 -21.91
CA ASN A 37 9.58 31.60 -22.27
C ASN A 37 10.35 32.16 -21.04
N MET A 38 10.12 31.57 -19.86
CA MET A 38 10.82 31.97 -18.65
C MET A 38 12.29 31.55 -18.75
N GLU A 39 13.19 32.46 -18.37
CA GLU A 39 14.62 32.15 -18.39
C GLU A 39 14.95 31.05 -17.38
N ASN A 40 15.69 30.04 -17.84
CA ASN A 40 16.16 28.95 -16.99
C ASN A 40 17.51 29.31 -16.35
N HIS A 41 17.50 29.62 -15.05
CA HIS A 41 18.71 29.91 -14.29
C HIS A 41 19.51 28.66 -13.87
N ASN A 42 19.03 27.44 -14.19
CA ASN A 42 19.77 26.21 -13.94
C ASN A 42 20.87 26.03 -15.00
N THR A 43 22.05 26.61 -14.72
CA THR A 43 23.23 26.38 -15.56
C THR A 43 23.70 24.93 -15.46
N LYS A 44 24.32 24.40 -16.52
CA LYS A 44 24.84 23.03 -16.52
C LYS A 44 25.85 22.78 -15.39
N SER A 45 26.76 23.73 -15.17
CA SER A 45 27.75 23.64 -14.10
C SER A 45 27.10 23.60 -12.72
N TYR A 46 26.04 24.39 -12.48
CA TYR A 46 25.30 24.32 -11.22
C TYR A 46 24.68 22.93 -11.00
N MET A 47 23.99 22.39 -12.00
CA MET A 47 23.37 21.06 -11.90
C MET A 47 24.40 19.95 -11.69
N GLU A 48 25.56 20.03 -12.35
CA GLU A 48 26.65 19.07 -12.19
C GLU A 48 27.24 19.10 -10.78
N ASN A 49 27.50 20.30 -10.24
CA ASN A 49 28.01 20.45 -8.88
C ASN A 49 27.02 19.89 -7.84
N THR A 50 25.73 20.26 -7.92
CA THR A 50 24.70 19.73 -7.02
C THR A 50 24.55 18.21 -7.15
N LYS A 51 24.68 17.66 -8.36
CA LYS A 51 24.66 16.21 -8.59
C LYS A 51 25.83 15.52 -7.88
N ILE A 52 27.05 16.07 -7.97
CA ILE A 52 28.23 15.52 -7.29
C ILE A 52 28.03 15.51 -5.78
N GLU A 53 27.60 16.65 -5.21
CA GLU A 53 27.30 16.78 -3.78
C GLU A 53 26.27 15.74 -3.31
N LEU A 54 25.20 15.52 -4.09
CA LEU A 54 24.20 14.48 -3.81
C LEU A 54 24.79 13.07 -3.81
N PHE A 55 25.67 12.75 -4.75
CA PHE A 55 26.33 11.44 -4.78
C PHE A 55 27.27 11.24 -3.61
N GLU A 56 27.98 12.27 -3.16
CA GLU A 56 28.81 12.21 -1.96
C GLU A 56 27.95 11.94 -0.72
N CYS A 57 26.83 12.64 -0.57
CA CYS A 57 25.85 12.39 0.49
C CYS A 57 25.33 10.94 0.45
N LEU A 58 24.88 10.46 -0.70
CA LEU A 58 24.39 9.08 -0.86
C LEU A 58 25.46 8.04 -0.56
N ASN A 59 26.72 8.29 -0.95
CA ASN A 59 27.84 7.39 -0.67
C ASN A 59 28.21 7.37 0.82
N SER A 60 27.99 8.48 1.53
CA SER A 60 28.22 8.56 2.98
C SER A 60 27.15 7.85 3.82
N LEU A 61 25.99 7.53 3.22
CA LEU A 61 24.95 6.82 3.94
C LEU A 61 25.44 5.41 4.30
N PRO A 62 25.18 4.94 5.53
CA PRO A 62 25.50 3.57 5.90
C PRO A 62 24.72 2.64 4.98
N LYS A 63 25.42 1.63 4.43
CA LYS A 63 24.76 0.57 3.66
C LYS A 63 23.72 -0.07 4.59
N PRO A 64 22.46 -0.23 4.16
CA PRO A 64 21.45 -0.86 4.99
C PRO A 64 21.92 -2.29 5.31
N SER A 65 22.26 -2.54 6.57
CA SER A 65 22.64 -3.87 7.08
C SER A 65 21.44 -4.80 7.24
N VAL A 66 20.25 -4.34 6.87
CA VAL A 66 18.99 -5.08 6.96
C VAL A 66 18.93 -6.02 5.76
N GLN A 67 18.92 -7.33 6.02
CA GLN A 67 18.63 -8.34 5.00
C GLN A 67 17.30 -8.00 4.33
N PHE A 68 17.28 -8.01 3.00
CA PHE A 68 16.03 -7.86 2.24
C PHE A 68 15.04 -8.92 2.71
N LYS A 69 13.96 -8.49 3.38
CA LYS A 69 12.85 -9.37 3.71
C LYS A 69 12.13 -9.65 2.40
N GLN A 70 12.24 -10.88 1.90
CA GLN A 70 11.47 -11.32 0.76
C GLN A 70 9.99 -11.19 1.15
N THR A 71 9.22 -10.40 0.41
CA THR A 71 7.76 -10.39 0.58
C THR A 71 7.30 -11.83 0.39
N PRO A 72 6.58 -12.44 1.36
CA PRO A 72 6.03 -13.77 1.15
C PRO A 72 5.26 -13.73 -0.17
N GLY A 73 5.53 -14.72 -1.03
CA GLY A 73 4.85 -14.83 -2.32
C GLY A 73 3.34 -14.73 -2.09
N ARG A 74 2.63 -14.10 -3.03
CA ARG A 74 1.17 -14.02 -2.99
C ARG A 74 0.65 -15.43 -2.71
N ILE A 75 0.04 -15.62 -1.54
CA ILE A 75 -0.69 -16.84 -1.20
C ILE A 75 -1.77 -16.93 -2.28
N THR A 76 -1.58 -17.80 -3.26
CA THR A 76 -2.73 -18.36 -3.96
C THR A 76 -3.40 -19.17 -2.89
N GLU A 77 -4.43 -18.60 -2.27
CA GLU A 77 -5.34 -19.36 -1.44
C GLU A 77 -5.77 -20.56 -2.29
N ASP A 78 -5.24 -21.73 -1.98
CA ASP A 78 -5.87 -22.98 -2.36
C ASP A 78 -7.24 -22.93 -1.68
N LYS A 79 -8.23 -22.42 -2.41
CA LYS A 79 -9.60 -22.19 -1.93
C LYS A 79 -10.35 -23.48 -1.60
N ASP A 80 -9.67 -24.61 -1.57
CA ASP A 80 -10.31 -25.93 -1.56
C ASP A 80 -10.37 -26.61 -0.20
N ASP A 81 -9.75 -26.09 0.87
CA ASP A 81 -9.77 -26.78 2.19
C ASP A 81 -10.21 -25.94 3.40
N MET A 82 -10.79 -24.75 3.21
CA MET A 82 -11.42 -24.01 4.32
C MET A 82 -12.89 -24.42 4.48
N LYS A 83 -13.15 -25.70 4.82
CA LYS A 83 -14.42 -26.03 5.46
C LYS A 83 -14.35 -25.52 6.89
N GLU A 84 -15.24 -24.60 7.27
CA GLU A 84 -15.45 -24.28 8.67
C GLU A 84 -15.72 -25.60 9.42
N PRO A 85 -14.89 -25.95 10.42
CA PRO A 85 -15.12 -27.16 11.19
C PRO A 85 -16.44 -27.01 11.96
N ASP A 86 -17.18 -28.11 12.05
CA ASP A 86 -18.41 -28.16 12.85
C ASP A 86 -18.06 -27.86 14.32
N PRO A 87 -18.66 -26.83 14.95
CA PRO A 87 -18.34 -26.44 16.32
C PRO A 87 -18.60 -27.55 17.36
N ASP A 88 -19.44 -28.53 17.03
CA ASP A 88 -19.70 -29.70 17.90
C ASP A 88 -18.70 -30.84 17.70
N THR A 89 -17.80 -30.73 16.72
CA THR A 89 -16.75 -31.72 16.48
C THR A 89 -15.47 -31.38 17.23
N ARG A 90 -14.91 -32.39 17.90
CA ARG A 90 -13.67 -32.23 18.65
C ARG A 90 -12.50 -32.10 17.67
N ILE A 91 -11.71 -31.04 17.83
CA ILE A 91 -10.47 -30.81 17.07
C ILE A 91 -9.53 -32.00 17.29
N SER A 92 -8.90 -32.49 16.22
CA SER A 92 -7.91 -33.57 16.35
C SER A 92 -6.65 -33.04 17.03
N GLN A 93 -5.93 -33.91 17.75
CA GLN A 93 -4.69 -33.50 18.43
C GLN A 93 -3.65 -32.96 17.45
N ALA A 94 -3.58 -33.53 16.24
CA ALA A 94 -2.67 -33.08 15.20
C ALA A 94 -3.01 -31.69 14.64
N ASP A 95 -4.27 -31.26 14.71
CA ASP A 95 -4.70 -29.94 14.25
C ASP A 95 -4.53 -28.88 15.35
N ALA A 96 -4.76 -29.27 16.62
CA ALA A 96 -4.46 -28.42 17.76
C ALA A 96 -2.96 -28.09 17.84
N ASP A 97 -2.07 -29.07 17.61
CA ASP A 97 -0.62 -28.87 17.64
C ASP A 97 -0.10 -27.94 16.50
N LYS A 98 -0.90 -27.73 15.45
CA LYS A 98 -0.57 -26.80 14.34
C LYS A 98 -1.04 -25.37 14.60
N MET A 99 -1.91 -25.15 15.59
CA MET A 99 -2.37 -23.81 15.93
C MET A 99 -1.19 -23.03 16.56
N VAL A 100 -0.88 -21.88 15.96
CA VAL A 100 0.16 -20.97 16.45
C VAL A 100 -0.55 -19.70 16.93
N THR A 101 -0.56 -19.50 18.25
CA THR A 101 -1.03 -18.25 18.87
C THR A 101 0.12 -17.23 18.91
N ASP A 102 -0.18 -15.93 18.78
CA ASP A 102 0.83 -14.88 18.95
C ASP A 102 1.13 -14.70 20.44
N ASP A 103 2.41 -14.64 20.83
CA ASP A 103 2.85 -14.44 22.22
C ASP A 103 2.31 -13.15 22.88
N ARG A 104 1.74 -12.23 22.09
CA ARG A 104 1.15 -10.98 22.56
C ARG A 104 -0.37 -11.05 22.71
N GLU A 105 -1.00 -12.19 22.43
CA GLU A 105 -2.42 -12.40 22.69
C GLU A 105 -2.67 -12.53 24.20
N TYR A 106 -3.71 -11.83 24.68
CA TYR A 106 -4.11 -11.84 26.09
C TYR A 106 -5.21 -12.86 26.39
N TYR A 107 -5.67 -13.62 25.38
CA TYR A 107 -6.72 -14.62 25.50
C TYR A 107 -6.11 -16.00 25.31
N GLU A 108 -6.47 -16.96 26.16
CA GLU A 108 -5.95 -18.33 26.07
C GLU A 108 -6.74 -19.20 25.06
N ASP A 109 -8.03 -18.92 24.87
CA ASP A 109 -8.94 -19.64 23.96
C ASP A 109 -10.12 -18.74 23.54
N ASP A 110 -10.84 -19.12 22.48
CA ASP A 110 -12.02 -18.41 21.95
C ASP A 110 -13.18 -18.35 22.96
N LYS A 111 -13.15 -19.22 23.99
CA LYS A 111 -14.13 -19.28 25.09
C LYS A 111 -13.87 -18.27 26.21
N ASP A 112 -12.73 -17.60 26.20
CA ASP A 112 -12.39 -16.59 27.21
C ASP A 112 -13.10 -15.24 26.95
N GLN A 113 -14.00 -15.19 25.96
CA GLN A 113 -14.87 -14.06 25.60
C GLN A 113 -16.15 -13.95 26.48
N ASP A 114 -16.26 -14.69 27.59
CA ASP A 114 -17.41 -14.62 28.48
C ASP A 114 -17.43 -13.30 29.29
N ARG A 115 -18.03 -12.24 28.74
CA ARG A 115 -18.46 -11.08 29.53
C ARG A 115 -19.47 -11.54 30.59
N PRO A 116 -19.33 -11.17 31.88
CA PRO A 116 -20.37 -11.42 32.85
C PRO A 116 -21.61 -10.59 32.47
N THR A 117 -22.66 -11.26 32.02
CA THR A 117 -23.98 -10.68 31.81
C THR A 117 -24.77 -10.83 33.11
N ALA A 118 -24.93 -9.75 33.88
CA ALA A 118 -25.97 -9.66 34.91
C ALA A 118 -26.26 -8.21 35.31
N ASP A 119 -27.45 -7.76 34.89
CA ASP A 119 -28.36 -6.85 35.59
C ASP A 119 -27.92 -5.41 35.92
N MET A 120 -28.19 -4.49 34.98
CA MET A 120 -28.62 -3.14 35.34
C MET A 120 -30.05 -2.92 34.84
N GLN A 121 -31.02 -3.32 35.66
CA GLN A 121 -32.42 -2.92 35.52
C GLN A 121 -32.49 -1.39 35.60
N ILE A 122 -32.93 -0.73 34.53
CA ILE A 122 -33.22 0.71 34.55
C ILE A 122 -34.73 0.85 34.77
N SER A 123 -35.13 1.30 35.96
CA SER A 123 -36.51 1.69 36.26
C SER A 123 -36.93 2.85 35.37
N THR A 124 -38.14 2.77 34.83
CA THR A 124 -38.90 3.93 34.33
C THR A 124 -39.29 4.85 35.49
#